data_AF-A0A952TPU6-F1
#
_entry.id   AF-A0A952TPU6-F1
#
_cell.length_a   1.000
_cell.length_b   1.000
_cell.length_c   1.000
_cell.angle_alpha   90.00
_cell.angle_beta   90.00
_cell.angle_gamma   90.00
#
_symmetry.space_group_name_H-M   'P 1'
#
loop_
_entity.id
_entity.type
_entity.pdbx_description
1 polymer ?
#
loop_
_entity_poly.entity_id
_entity_poly.type
_entity_poly.pdbx_seq_one_letter_code
_entity_poly.pdbx_strand_id
1 'polypeptide(L)'
;MTYQSAVLAILFAAAPALANLPAFPETIDFTPSDRPEYQGGVDFRTPVPNPDFNEIIGGGMTVPTIYFLPIINTETEQCDEPKLDLLLTSGAVAANLCARSLSFCSEQGTCILKADGEWRTYNVIRRVQGVDRFQDVRGACRFGFGVRSICLDPFYSVAADLSLYAPGDVLYIPALRDVLLPNGELHDGYVIVRDQGRGVKGSGRFDFFTGGMGWKDKKNPFVKLRFNAKGTGLPFHRVVGQVADLVRMKRAFPVLPWPNEGLVDANLAQENTAGTPTSALPSGMRAAAPVVATSPKIDWQAHSRSLPDLRRESIADMRAYIEEATRQGALLIRERNSALPEALIRSALPDARIQGAPATHQ
;
A
#
# COMPACT_ATOMS: atom_id res chain seq x y z
N MET A 1 -0.21 37.53 48.63
CA MET A 1 0.34 36.36 47.91
C MET A 1 -0.77 35.78 47.06
N THR A 2 -0.75 36.07 45.76
CA THR A 2 -1.86 35.81 44.84
C THR A 2 -1.45 34.81 43.76
N TYR A 3 -2.33 33.84 43.53
CA TYR A 3 -2.21 32.64 42.71
C TYR A 3 -2.16 32.89 41.17
N GLN A 4 -1.62 34.04 40.73
CA GLN A 4 -1.59 34.44 39.32
C GLN A 4 -0.19 34.48 38.69
N SER A 5 0.87 34.21 39.43
CA SER A 5 2.25 34.27 38.88
C SER A 5 2.89 32.92 38.59
N ALA A 6 2.20 31.79 38.82
CA ALA A 6 2.76 30.44 38.61
C ALA A 6 2.41 29.80 37.24
N VAL A 7 1.37 30.28 36.55
CA VAL A 7 0.90 29.66 35.29
C VAL A 7 1.60 30.22 34.05
N LEU A 8 2.19 31.43 34.13
CA LEU A 8 2.90 32.04 33.00
C LEU A 8 4.35 31.57 32.84
N ALA A 9 4.92 30.90 33.85
CA ALA A 9 6.27 30.35 33.80
C ALA A 9 6.35 28.92 33.22
N ILE A 10 5.21 28.24 33.05
CA ILE A 10 5.15 26.87 32.50
C ILE A 10 4.88 26.88 30.97
N LEU A 11 4.42 28.00 30.41
CA LEU A 11 4.09 28.13 28.99
C LEU A 11 5.27 28.53 28.08
N PHE A 12 6.46 28.82 28.61
CA PHE A 12 7.66 29.14 27.82
C PHE A 12 8.81 28.12 27.91
N ALA A 13 8.63 27.01 28.62
CA ALA A 13 9.65 25.96 28.76
C ALA A 13 9.45 24.73 27.83
N ALA A 14 8.37 24.69 27.03
CA ALA A 14 8.06 23.55 26.15
C ALA A 14 8.29 23.84 24.65
N ALA A 15 8.94 24.95 24.30
CA ALA A 15 9.08 25.40 22.91
C ALA A 15 10.30 24.86 22.12
N PRO A 16 11.39 24.31 22.70
CA PRO A 16 12.48 23.75 21.88
C PRO A 16 12.44 22.22 21.72
N ALA A 17 11.37 21.54 22.14
CA ALA A 17 11.27 20.07 22.03
C ALA A 17 10.58 19.58 20.73
N LEU A 18 10.00 20.48 19.92
CA LEU A 18 9.38 20.14 18.64
C LEU A 18 10.26 20.45 17.41
N ALA A 19 11.45 21.01 17.62
CA ALA A 19 12.42 21.30 16.55
C ALA A 19 13.39 20.14 16.26
N ASN A 20 13.37 19.08 17.08
CA ASN A 20 14.27 17.93 17.01
C ASN A 20 13.53 16.59 16.85
N LEU A 21 12.37 16.59 16.17
CA LEU A 21 11.86 15.32 15.65
C LEU A 21 12.83 14.86 14.56
N PRO A 22 13.37 13.62 14.63
CA PRO A 22 14.21 13.12 13.56
C PRO A 22 13.41 13.17 12.25
N ALA A 23 14.04 13.68 11.19
CA ALA A 23 13.48 13.56 9.85
C ALA A 23 13.17 12.07 9.61
N PHE A 24 11.94 11.77 9.19
CA PHE A 24 11.60 10.43 8.72
C PHE A 24 12.66 9.99 7.70
N PRO A 25 13.21 8.77 7.81
CA PRO A 25 14.27 8.33 6.91
C PRO A 25 13.77 8.45 5.46
N GLU A 26 14.52 9.19 4.64
CA GLU A 26 14.15 9.51 3.25
C GLU A 26 14.07 8.27 2.34
N THR A 27 14.53 7.11 2.82
CA THR A 27 14.39 5.81 2.15
C THR A 27 14.45 4.70 3.20
N ILE A 28 13.42 3.85 3.27
CA ILE A 28 13.53 2.53 3.90
C ILE A 28 14.05 1.58 2.83
N ASP A 29 15.36 1.30 2.88
CA ASP A 29 16.02 0.40 1.94
C ASP A 29 15.90 -1.03 2.48
N PHE A 30 14.95 -1.81 1.95
CA PHE A 30 14.76 -3.21 2.34
C PHE A 30 15.87 -4.06 1.73
N THR A 31 16.84 -4.48 2.53
CA THR A 31 17.86 -5.42 2.04
C THR A 31 17.29 -6.85 2.02
N PRO A 32 17.60 -7.66 1.00
CA PRO A 32 17.12 -9.05 0.90
C PRO A 32 17.55 -9.97 2.06
N SER A 33 18.45 -9.52 2.94
CA SER A 33 18.94 -10.29 4.10
C SER A 33 18.11 -10.14 5.37
N ASP A 34 17.18 -9.18 5.44
CA ASP A 34 16.37 -8.95 6.64
C ASP A 34 15.13 -9.87 6.74
N ARG A 35 15.15 -11.00 6.02
CA ARG A 35 14.03 -11.97 6.00
C ARG A 35 13.98 -12.77 7.30
N PRO A 36 12.83 -12.85 7.98
CA PRO A 36 12.52 -14.06 8.71
C PRO A 36 12.25 -15.18 7.69
N GLU A 37 13.03 -16.25 7.75
CA GLU A 37 12.79 -17.48 7.00
C GLU A 37 11.52 -18.14 7.56
N TYR A 38 10.36 -17.80 6.99
CA TYR A 38 9.07 -18.31 7.44
C TYR A 38 8.87 -19.75 6.94
N GLN A 39 8.96 -20.72 7.85
CA GLN A 39 8.90 -22.16 7.57
C GLN A 39 7.47 -22.72 7.39
N GLY A 40 6.47 -21.89 7.10
CA GLY A 40 5.09 -22.32 6.85
C GLY A 40 4.78 -22.41 5.35
N GLY A 41 4.63 -23.62 4.82
CA GLY A 41 4.31 -23.90 3.41
C GLY A 41 2.90 -23.50 2.97
N VAL A 42 2.61 -22.20 2.94
CA VAL A 42 1.40 -21.67 2.31
C VAL A 42 1.58 -21.79 0.79
N ASP A 43 0.81 -22.66 0.15
CA ASP A 43 0.72 -22.68 -1.30
C ASP A 43 -0.02 -21.43 -1.77
N PHE A 44 0.73 -20.43 -2.25
CA PHE A 44 0.19 -19.18 -2.77
C PHE A 44 -0.79 -19.38 -3.95
N ARG A 45 -0.80 -20.56 -4.59
CA ARG A 45 -1.76 -20.91 -5.64
C ARG A 45 -3.12 -21.33 -5.10
N THR A 46 -3.20 -21.73 -3.83
CA THR A 46 -4.47 -22.10 -3.22
C THR A 46 -5.35 -20.84 -3.08
N PRO A 47 -6.60 -20.87 -3.57
CA PRO A 47 -7.54 -19.76 -3.40
C PRO A 47 -7.81 -19.52 -1.91
N VAL A 48 -7.91 -18.24 -1.51
CA VAL A 48 -8.38 -17.91 -0.16
C VAL A 48 -9.84 -18.37 -0.06
N PRO A 49 -10.22 -19.13 0.99
CA PRO A 49 -11.61 -19.54 1.17
C PRO A 49 -12.53 -18.32 1.35
N ASN A 50 -13.82 -18.50 1.16
CA ASN A 50 -14.79 -17.49 1.57
C ASN A 50 -14.76 -17.32 3.10
N PRO A 51 -15.05 -16.13 3.64
CA PRO A 51 -15.02 -15.93 5.09
C PRO A 51 -16.18 -16.70 5.73
N ASP A 52 -15.94 -17.30 6.90
CA ASP A 52 -17.04 -17.81 7.73
C ASP A 52 -17.84 -16.62 8.31
N PHE A 53 -19.11 -16.83 8.63
CA PHE A 53 -19.95 -15.85 9.33
C PHE A 53 -19.30 -15.35 10.62
N ASN A 54 -18.57 -16.21 11.34
CA ASN A 54 -17.87 -15.85 12.56
C ASN A 54 -16.65 -14.93 12.33
N GLU A 55 -16.17 -14.83 11.09
CA GLU A 55 -15.04 -13.98 10.68
C GLU A 55 -15.53 -12.63 10.10
N ILE A 56 -16.83 -12.43 9.97
CA ILE A 56 -17.44 -11.18 9.47
C ILE A 56 -17.87 -10.32 10.66
N ILE A 57 -17.22 -9.17 10.84
CA ILE A 57 -17.53 -8.23 11.95
C ILE A 57 -18.34 -7.01 11.52
N GLY A 58 -18.70 -6.93 10.25
CA GLY A 58 -19.48 -5.83 9.70
C GLY A 58 -19.55 -5.90 8.19
N GLY A 59 -20.35 -5.01 7.60
CA GLY A 59 -20.52 -4.96 6.16
C GLY A 59 -21.51 -3.88 5.75
N GLY A 60 -21.78 -3.83 4.46
CA GLY A 60 -22.72 -2.87 3.89
C GLY A 60 -22.68 -2.89 2.37
N MET A 61 -23.08 -1.77 1.79
CA MET A 61 -22.99 -1.54 0.35
C MET A 61 -21.84 -0.60 0.07
N THR A 62 -21.04 -0.92 -0.94
CA THR A 62 -19.98 -0.03 -1.42
C THR A 62 -20.59 1.18 -2.14
N VAL A 63 -19.85 2.28 -2.12
CA VAL A 63 -19.96 3.37 -3.10
C VAL A 63 -18.58 3.44 -3.75
N PRO A 64 -18.32 2.55 -4.73
CA PRO A 64 -16.99 2.36 -5.28
C PRO A 64 -16.63 3.52 -6.21
N THR A 65 -15.34 3.85 -6.25
CA THR A 65 -14.70 4.59 -7.33
C THR A 65 -13.42 3.87 -7.75
N ILE A 66 -12.78 4.34 -8.81
CA ILE A 66 -11.50 3.80 -9.28
C ILE A 66 -10.49 4.94 -9.30
N TYR A 67 -9.33 4.68 -8.71
CA TYR A 67 -8.14 5.50 -8.88
C TYR A 67 -7.00 4.63 -9.43
N PHE A 68 -6.09 5.25 -10.15
CA PHE A 68 -5.08 4.55 -10.91
C PHE A 68 -3.75 5.31 -10.87
N LEU A 69 -2.68 4.63 -11.24
CA LEU A 69 -1.34 5.18 -11.34
C LEU A 69 -1.16 5.82 -12.73
N PRO A 70 -1.10 7.16 -12.86
CA PRO A 70 -0.77 7.85 -14.09
C PRO A 70 0.63 7.47 -14.55
N ILE A 71 0.78 7.20 -15.84
CA ILE A 71 2.04 6.86 -16.47
C ILE A 71 2.24 7.80 -17.64
N ILE A 72 3.32 8.57 -17.57
CA ILE A 72 3.56 9.71 -18.44
C ILE A 72 4.97 9.61 -18.98
N ASN A 73 5.11 9.71 -20.29
CA ASN A 73 6.41 9.90 -20.90
C ASN A 73 6.63 11.38 -21.18
N THR A 74 7.51 11.99 -20.41
CA THR A 74 7.74 13.45 -20.46
C THR A 74 8.43 13.90 -21.74
N GLU A 75 9.08 12.97 -22.44
CA GLU A 75 9.82 13.19 -23.68
C GLU A 75 8.88 13.29 -24.89
N THR A 76 7.76 12.58 -24.87
CA THR A 76 6.78 12.50 -25.97
C THR A 76 5.51 13.31 -25.71
N GLU A 77 5.23 13.68 -24.45
CA GLU A 77 4.04 14.44 -24.11
C GLU A 77 4.09 15.86 -24.72
N GLN A 78 3.00 16.21 -25.43
CA GLN A 78 2.79 17.51 -26.06
C GLN A 78 1.81 18.34 -25.23
N CYS A 79 2.11 19.63 -25.05
CA CYS A 79 1.28 20.57 -24.30
C CYS A 79 0.92 21.77 -25.17
N ASP A 80 -0.32 22.23 -25.08
CA ASP A 80 -0.73 23.52 -25.66
C ASP A 80 -0.18 24.72 -24.85
N GLU A 81 0.04 24.50 -23.56
CA GLU A 81 0.54 25.47 -22.58
C GLU A 81 1.97 25.13 -22.12
N PRO A 82 2.73 26.09 -21.57
CA PRO A 82 4.03 25.81 -20.98
C PRO A 82 3.97 24.69 -19.95
N LYS A 83 4.97 23.81 -19.97
CA LYS A 83 5.13 22.76 -18.96
C LYS A 83 5.29 23.39 -17.57
N LEU A 84 4.85 22.67 -16.54
CA LEU A 84 4.94 23.05 -15.13
C LEU A 84 5.92 22.13 -14.42
N ASP A 85 6.53 22.65 -13.36
CA ASP A 85 7.50 21.89 -12.57
C ASP A 85 6.81 20.89 -11.63
N LEU A 86 7.21 19.61 -11.72
CA LEU A 86 7.03 18.66 -10.64
C LEU A 86 8.17 18.86 -9.63
N LEU A 87 7.80 19.26 -8.41
CA LEU A 87 8.74 19.68 -7.39
C LEU A 87 8.88 18.63 -6.29
N LEU A 88 10.12 18.25 -6.00
CA LEU A 88 10.45 17.33 -4.92
C LEU A 88 10.24 17.96 -3.54
N THR A 89 10.23 17.15 -2.49
CA THR A 89 10.21 17.60 -1.08
C THR A 89 11.33 18.60 -0.75
N SER A 90 12.48 18.47 -1.40
CA SER A 90 13.62 19.40 -1.33
C SER A 90 13.41 20.74 -2.03
N GLY A 91 12.38 20.85 -2.88
CA GLY A 91 12.14 21.98 -3.76
C GLY A 91 12.86 21.90 -5.12
N ALA A 92 13.69 20.87 -5.33
CA ALA A 92 14.29 20.60 -6.64
C ALA A 92 13.24 20.21 -7.68
N VAL A 93 13.48 20.56 -8.95
CA VAL A 93 12.66 20.11 -10.08
C VAL A 93 13.04 18.68 -10.43
N ALA A 94 12.07 17.77 -10.43
CA ALA A 94 12.28 16.39 -10.87
C ALA A 94 11.92 16.18 -12.35
N ALA A 95 10.89 16.88 -12.84
CA ALA A 95 10.47 16.82 -14.24
C ALA A 95 9.63 18.05 -14.58
N ASN A 96 9.48 18.33 -15.88
CA ASN A 96 8.51 19.31 -16.38
C ASN A 96 7.39 18.56 -17.10
N LEU A 97 6.14 18.85 -16.74
CA LEU A 97 4.95 18.12 -17.21
C LEU A 97 3.92 19.07 -17.81
N CYS A 98 3.06 18.58 -18.71
CA CYS A 98 1.87 19.35 -19.04
C CYS A 98 1.02 19.55 -17.78
N ALA A 99 0.33 20.69 -17.69
CA ALA A 99 -0.60 21.00 -16.61
C ALA A 99 -1.59 19.84 -16.33
N ARG A 100 -2.13 19.25 -17.39
CA ARG A 100 -3.02 18.09 -17.32
C ARG A 100 -2.39 16.90 -16.58
N SER A 101 -1.16 16.52 -16.95
CA SER A 101 -0.47 15.36 -16.38
C SER A 101 -0.01 15.59 -14.96
N LEU A 102 0.46 16.80 -14.63
CA LEU A 102 0.74 17.17 -13.25
C LEU A 102 -0.53 17.11 -12.38
N SER A 103 -1.69 17.46 -12.93
CA SER A 103 -2.97 17.34 -12.25
C SER A 103 -3.35 15.88 -11.98
N PHE A 104 -3.13 14.99 -12.94
CA PHE A 104 -3.30 13.55 -12.70
C PHE A 104 -2.37 13.06 -11.59
N CYS A 105 -1.07 13.39 -11.62
CA CYS A 105 -0.14 13.04 -10.55
C CYS A 105 -0.61 13.54 -9.17
N SER A 106 -1.12 14.77 -9.10
CA SER A 106 -1.62 15.37 -7.86
C SER A 106 -2.89 14.70 -7.35
N GLU A 107 -3.85 14.44 -8.24
CA GLU A 107 -5.17 13.88 -7.92
C GLU A 107 -5.07 12.40 -7.50
N GLN A 108 -4.28 11.62 -8.23
CA GLN A 108 -4.09 10.20 -7.94
C GLN A 108 -3.10 9.94 -6.80
N GLY A 109 -2.32 10.95 -6.40
CA GLY A 109 -1.38 10.88 -5.28
C GLY A 109 -0.03 10.21 -5.62
N THR A 110 0.06 9.46 -6.71
CA THR A 110 1.30 8.87 -7.23
C THR A 110 1.29 8.95 -8.75
N CYS A 111 2.45 9.03 -9.41
CA CYS A 111 2.58 8.77 -10.85
C CYS A 111 3.95 8.18 -11.23
N ILE A 112 4.04 7.52 -12.38
CA ILE A 112 5.30 7.08 -12.99
C ILE A 112 5.62 8.01 -14.15
N LEU A 113 6.83 8.55 -14.16
CA LEU A 113 7.34 9.39 -15.23
C LEU A 113 8.50 8.71 -15.94
N LYS A 114 8.51 8.76 -17.27
CA LYS A 114 9.73 8.54 -18.06
C LYS A 114 10.40 9.88 -18.32
N ALA A 115 11.65 10.00 -17.87
CA ALA A 115 12.52 11.13 -18.16
C ALA A 115 13.96 10.63 -18.33
N ASP A 116 14.68 11.18 -19.31
CA ASP A 116 16.05 10.80 -19.65
C ASP A 116 16.21 9.28 -19.89
N GLY A 117 15.22 8.65 -20.51
CA GLY A 117 15.18 7.21 -20.77
C GLY A 117 14.82 6.33 -19.56
N GLU A 118 14.70 6.89 -18.35
CA GLU A 118 14.44 6.15 -17.12
C GLU A 118 13.00 6.34 -16.62
N TRP A 119 12.38 5.25 -16.18
CA TRP A 119 11.09 5.28 -15.49
C TRP A 119 11.30 5.45 -13.99
N ARG A 120 10.64 6.44 -13.40
CA ARG A 120 10.68 6.71 -11.96
C ARG A 120 9.29 6.95 -11.41
N THR A 121 9.03 6.40 -10.22
CA THR A 121 7.76 6.57 -9.51
C THR A 121 7.87 7.74 -8.54
N TYR A 122 6.89 8.63 -8.52
CA TYR A 122 6.83 9.79 -7.64
C TYR A 122 5.54 9.78 -6.82
N ASN A 123 5.67 9.90 -5.51
CA ASN A 123 4.54 9.96 -4.57
C ASN A 123 4.36 11.37 -4.04
N VAL A 124 3.14 11.86 -3.93
CA VAL A 124 2.83 13.09 -3.19
C VAL A 124 3.05 12.80 -1.70
N ILE A 125 3.87 13.62 -1.04
CA ILE A 125 4.15 13.49 0.40
C ILE A 125 3.50 14.62 1.20
N ARG A 126 3.53 15.86 0.68
CA ARG A 126 3.03 17.03 1.39
C ARG A 126 2.67 18.16 0.44
N ARG A 127 1.98 19.17 0.96
CA ARG A 127 1.70 20.43 0.24
C ARG A 127 2.46 21.58 0.90
N VAL A 128 3.13 22.40 0.12
CA VAL A 128 3.83 23.62 0.57
C VAL A 128 3.28 24.79 -0.23
N GLN A 129 2.67 25.77 0.44
CA GLN A 129 2.07 26.95 -0.20
C GLN A 129 1.11 26.60 -1.35
N GLY A 130 0.27 25.59 -1.15
CA GLY A 130 -0.69 25.18 -2.17
C GLY A 130 -0.07 24.37 -3.34
N VAL A 131 1.20 24.00 -3.30
CA VAL A 131 1.86 23.15 -4.31
C VAL A 131 2.24 21.79 -3.72
N ASP A 132 1.87 20.70 -4.41
CA ASP A 132 2.25 19.35 -3.96
C ASP A 132 3.77 19.15 -4.10
N ARG A 133 4.33 18.41 -3.14
CA ARG A 133 5.73 18.03 -3.07
C ARG A 133 5.84 16.52 -3.17
N PHE A 134 6.69 16.09 -4.08
CA PHE A 134 6.85 14.69 -4.43
C PHE A 134 8.12 14.09 -3.84
N GLN A 135 8.12 12.77 -3.66
CA GLN A 135 9.31 11.99 -3.35
C GLN A 135 9.49 10.92 -4.42
N ASP A 136 10.75 10.72 -4.84
CA ASP A 136 11.16 9.59 -5.69
C ASP A 136 11.03 8.29 -4.89
N VAL A 137 10.17 7.39 -5.36
CA VAL A 137 9.90 6.10 -4.72
C VAL A 137 10.86 5.07 -5.29
N ARG A 138 11.78 4.61 -4.45
CA ARG A 138 12.76 3.57 -4.77
C ARG A 138 12.45 2.28 -4.03
N GLY A 139 12.92 1.16 -4.60
CA GLY A 139 12.85 -0.15 -3.96
C GLY A 139 11.52 -0.88 -4.18
N ALA A 140 11.02 -1.55 -3.15
CA ALA A 140 9.99 -2.58 -3.28
C ALA A 140 8.58 -2.04 -3.63
N CYS A 141 8.25 -0.79 -3.28
CA CYS A 141 6.91 -0.21 -3.52
C CYS A 141 6.79 0.46 -4.90
N ARG A 142 7.00 -0.30 -5.98
CA ARG A 142 7.05 0.24 -7.36
C ARG A 142 5.81 1.05 -7.80
N PHE A 143 4.65 0.77 -7.22
CA PHE A 143 3.38 1.44 -7.53
C PHE A 143 3.09 2.65 -6.64
N GLY A 144 4.03 3.02 -5.78
CA GLY A 144 3.87 4.10 -4.82
C GLY A 144 3.45 3.62 -3.43
N PHE A 145 3.29 4.60 -2.57
CA PHE A 145 2.93 4.47 -1.17
C PHE A 145 1.51 5.00 -0.96
N GLY A 146 0.72 4.22 -0.25
CA GLY A 146 -0.50 4.69 0.39
C GLY A 146 -0.20 5.32 1.75
N VAL A 147 -1.13 5.16 2.68
CA VAL A 147 -0.99 5.72 4.02
C VAL A 147 0.13 5.01 4.80
N ARG A 148 0.90 5.77 5.59
CA ARG A 148 1.99 5.24 6.44
C ARG A 148 3.02 4.40 5.66
N SER A 149 3.32 4.79 4.42
CA SER A 149 4.32 4.12 3.57
C SER A 149 4.00 2.64 3.27
N ILE A 150 2.72 2.26 3.31
CA ILE A 150 2.26 0.94 2.86
C ILE A 150 2.34 0.88 1.33
N CYS A 151 2.91 -0.18 0.74
CA CYS A 151 2.96 -0.29 -0.72
C CYS A 151 1.55 -0.49 -1.31
N LEU A 152 1.23 0.23 -2.39
CA LEU A 152 0.00 0.03 -3.15
C LEU A 152 0.11 -1.23 -4.03
N ASP A 153 -0.86 -2.13 -3.89
CA ASP A 153 -0.99 -3.40 -4.60
C ASP A 153 -2.17 -3.34 -5.58
N PRO A 154 -1.94 -3.30 -6.91
CA PRO A 154 -3.00 -3.18 -7.92
C PRO A 154 -4.09 -4.24 -7.77
N PHE A 155 -5.34 -3.82 -7.86
CA PHE A 155 -6.57 -4.61 -7.69
C PHE A 155 -6.82 -5.15 -6.27
N TYR A 156 -5.81 -5.18 -5.39
CA TYR A 156 -5.94 -5.65 -4.01
C TYR A 156 -5.88 -4.54 -2.97
N SER A 157 -5.75 -3.27 -3.40
CA SER A 157 -5.67 -2.10 -2.52
C SER A 157 -6.89 -1.21 -2.65
N VAL A 158 -7.32 -0.70 -1.51
CA VAL A 158 -8.41 0.28 -1.44
C VAL A 158 -7.99 1.46 -0.57
N ALA A 159 -8.41 2.65 -0.99
CA ALA A 159 -8.41 3.84 -0.16
C ALA A 159 -9.74 3.93 0.60
N ALA A 160 -9.68 4.27 1.89
CA ALA A 160 -10.86 4.29 2.75
C ALA A 160 -10.85 5.48 3.73
N ASP A 161 -11.99 5.70 4.39
CA ASP A 161 -12.06 6.60 5.53
C ASP A 161 -11.39 5.97 6.76
N LEU A 162 -10.18 6.45 7.09
CA LEU A 162 -9.39 5.90 8.19
C LEU A 162 -9.97 6.14 9.59
N SER A 163 -11.02 6.96 9.72
CA SER A 163 -11.78 7.04 10.98
C SER A 163 -12.70 5.83 11.20
N LEU A 164 -12.98 5.07 10.15
CA LEU A 164 -13.88 3.91 10.16
C LEU A 164 -13.16 2.59 9.85
N TYR A 165 -12.14 2.64 8.98
CA TYR A 165 -11.39 1.46 8.53
C TYR A 165 -9.89 1.66 8.78
N ALA A 166 -9.29 0.78 9.58
CA ALA A 166 -7.87 0.86 9.90
C ALA A 166 -7.02 0.41 8.69
N PRO A 167 -5.81 0.97 8.49
CA PRO A 167 -4.86 0.39 7.55
C PRO A 167 -4.60 -1.09 7.88
N GLY A 168 -4.66 -1.94 6.86
CA GLY A 168 -4.58 -3.39 7.01
C GLY A 168 -5.93 -4.10 7.26
N ASP A 169 -7.04 -3.37 7.40
CA ASP A 169 -8.36 -3.99 7.38
C ASP A 169 -8.58 -4.76 6.07
N VAL A 170 -9.13 -5.97 6.18
CA VAL A 170 -9.45 -6.84 5.05
C VAL A 170 -10.93 -6.72 4.76
N LEU A 171 -11.27 -6.43 3.50
CA LEU A 171 -12.62 -6.35 3.02
C LEU A 171 -12.86 -7.46 1.99
N TYR A 172 -13.93 -8.22 2.18
CA TYR A 172 -14.41 -9.19 1.21
C TYR A 172 -15.56 -8.60 0.41
N ILE A 173 -15.43 -8.63 -0.92
CA ILE A 173 -16.43 -8.16 -1.88
C ILE A 173 -16.75 -9.35 -2.79
N PRO A 174 -17.88 -10.03 -2.60
CA PRO A 174 -18.19 -11.26 -3.34
C PRO A 174 -18.12 -11.10 -4.87
N ALA A 175 -18.51 -9.92 -5.37
CA ALA A 175 -18.48 -9.60 -6.80
C ALA A 175 -17.07 -9.53 -7.40
N LEU A 176 -16.01 -9.45 -6.58
CA LEU A 176 -14.64 -9.50 -7.03
C LEU A 176 -14.10 -10.93 -7.14
N ARG A 177 -14.79 -11.94 -6.58
CA ARG A 177 -14.31 -13.31 -6.63
C ARG A 177 -14.36 -13.86 -8.06
N ASP A 178 -13.31 -14.58 -8.44
CA ASP A 178 -13.14 -15.20 -9.75
C ASP A 178 -13.10 -14.19 -10.93
N VAL A 179 -12.87 -12.91 -10.63
CA VAL A 179 -12.66 -11.89 -11.65
C VAL A 179 -11.25 -12.06 -12.23
N LEU A 180 -11.17 -12.28 -13.55
CA LEU A 180 -9.89 -12.41 -14.25
C LEU A 180 -9.16 -11.07 -14.30
N LEU A 181 -7.96 -11.05 -13.71
CA LEU A 181 -7.06 -9.91 -13.67
C LEU A 181 -6.13 -9.87 -14.88
N PRO A 182 -5.47 -8.71 -15.15
CA PRO A 182 -4.60 -8.55 -16.31
C PRO A 182 -3.40 -9.50 -16.36
N ASN A 183 -2.93 -9.96 -15.20
CA ASN A 183 -1.85 -10.94 -15.07
C ASN A 183 -2.31 -12.40 -15.28
N GLY A 184 -3.60 -12.62 -15.57
CA GLY A 184 -4.20 -13.94 -15.74
C GLY A 184 -4.64 -14.60 -14.43
N GLU A 185 -4.41 -13.98 -13.27
CA GLU A 185 -4.91 -14.49 -11.99
C GLU A 185 -6.42 -14.27 -11.84
N LEU A 186 -7.07 -15.15 -11.10
CA LEU A 186 -8.43 -14.93 -10.62
C LEU A 186 -8.36 -14.21 -9.27
N HIS A 187 -9.09 -13.10 -9.16
CA HIS A 187 -9.17 -12.35 -7.91
C HIS A 187 -9.93 -13.16 -6.85
N ASP A 188 -9.43 -13.20 -5.62
CA ASP A 188 -9.97 -14.06 -4.55
C ASP A 188 -11.20 -13.46 -3.82
N GLY A 189 -11.49 -12.20 -4.12
CA GLY A 189 -12.61 -11.44 -3.59
C GLY A 189 -12.21 -10.47 -2.47
N TYR A 190 -10.95 -10.45 -2.07
CA TYR A 190 -10.46 -9.65 -0.96
C TYR A 190 -9.67 -8.43 -1.40
N VAL A 191 -9.83 -7.32 -0.68
CA VAL A 191 -8.97 -6.14 -0.79
C VAL A 191 -8.52 -5.71 0.60
N ILE A 192 -7.39 -5.02 0.67
CA ILE A 192 -6.81 -4.51 1.91
C ILE A 192 -6.83 -2.99 1.90
N VAL A 193 -7.21 -2.38 3.01
CA VAL A 193 -7.09 -0.93 3.21
C VAL A 193 -5.61 -0.57 3.28
N ARG A 194 -5.08 -0.01 2.20
CA ARG A 194 -3.67 0.39 2.08
C ARG A 194 -3.48 1.89 1.97
N ASP A 195 -4.56 2.64 1.74
CA ASP A 195 -4.49 4.04 1.34
C ASP A 195 -5.60 4.91 1.95
N GLN A 196 -5.44 6.22 1.80
CA GLN A 196 -6.44 7.23 2.14
C GLN A 196 -6.52 8.29 1.05
N GLY A 197 -7.68 8.36 0.38
CA GLY A 197 -7.99 9.45 -0.55
C GLY A 197 -8.57 10.65 0.18
N ARG A 198 -8.21 11.87 -0.27
CA ARG A 198 -8.73 13.13 0.32
C ARG A 198 -10.27 13.19 0.28
N GLY A 199 -10.87 12.72 -0.81
CA GLY A 199 -12.32 12.71 -1.04
C GLY A 199 -13.05 11.43 -0.59
N VAL A 200 -12.33 10.47 -0.01
CA VAL A 200 -12.89 9.17 0.39
C VAL A 200 -13.32 9.26 1.86
N LYS A 201 -14.62 9.48 2.07
CA LYS A 201 -15.22 9.73 3.38
C LYS A 201 -16.52 8.96 3.56
N GLY A 202 -16.75 8.46 4.77
CA GLY A 202 -17.95 7.72 5.16
C GLY A 202 -17.87 6.21 4.97
N SER A 203 -18.85 5.50 5.54
CA SER A 203 -18.95 4.04 5.50
C SER A 203 -19.24 3.55 4.08
N GLY A 204 -18.57 2.46 3.67
CA GLY A 204 -18.72 1.83 2.36
C GLY A 204 -18.14 2.63 1.19
N ARG A 205 -17.66 3.86 1.40
CA ARG A 205 -17.03 4.64 0.33
C ARG A 205 -15.57 4.23 0.19
N PHE A 206 -15.27 3.64 -0.96
CA PHE A 206 -14.00 2.99 -1.23
C PHE A 206 -13.51 3.40 -2.61
N ASP A 207 -12.24 3.83 -2.69
CA ASP A 207 -11.59 4.08 -3.98
C ASP A 207 -10.65 2.91 -4.26
N PHE A 208 -10.86 2.22 -5.39
CA PHE A 208 -10.15 0.98 -5.69
C PHE A 208 -8.95 1.25 -6.58
N PHE A 209 -7.77 0.80 -6.15
CA PHE A 209 -6.54 1.02 -6.88
C PHE A 209 -6.37 -0.03 -7.98
N THR A 210 -6.29 0.40 -9.25
CA THR A 210 -6.21 -0.52 -10.40
C THR A 210 -4.85 -0.50 -11.10
N GLY A 211 -3.81 0.02 -10.43
CA GLY A 211 -2.48 0.16 -11.01
C GLY A 211 -2.51 1.06 -12.25
N GLY A 212 -1.88 0.65 -13.36
CA GLY A 212 -1.87 1.44 -14.59
C GLY A 212 -3.18 1.46 -15.39
N MET A 213 -4.23 0.75 -14.98
CA MET A 213 -5.49 0.72 -15.73
C MET A 213 -6.47 1.80 -15.25
N GLY A 214 -6.71 2.82 -16.05
CA GLY A 214 -7.59 3.93 -15.67
C GLY A 214 -9.08 3.60 -15.63
N TRP A 215 -9.89 4.49 -15.06
CA TRP A 215 -11.36 4.34 -14.94
C TRP A 215 -12.12 4.42 -16.27
N LYS A 216 -11.45 4.83 -17.36
CA LYS A 216 -12.00 4.82 -18.73
C LYS A 216 -11.55 3.62 -19.56
N ASP A 217 -10.60 2.83 -19.06
CA ASP A 217 -10.12 1.66 -19.78
C ASP A 217 -11.17 0.54 -19.70
N LYS A 218 -11.75 0.20 -20.86
CA LYS A 218 -12.75 -0.88 -20.97
C LYS A 218 -12.16 -2.27 -20.69
N LYS A 219 -10.83 -2.42 -20.73
CA LYS A 219 -10.13 -3.65 -20.36
C LYS A 219 -10.03 -3.81 -18.85
N ASN A 220 -10.09 -2.72 -18.07
CA ASN A 220 -10.04 -2.74 -16.62
C ASN A 220 -11.19 -3.61 -16.05
N PRO A 221 -10.88 -4.69 -15.32
CA PRO A 221 -11.90 -5.58 -14.75
C PRO A 221 -12.91 -4.84 -13.86
N PHE A 222 -12.48 -3.82 -13.12
CA PHE A 222 -13.36 -3.10 -12.18
C PHE A 222 -14.30 -2.14 -12.90
N VAL A 223 -13.89 -1.64 -14.08
CA VAL A 223 -14.79 -0.89 -14.98
C VAL A 223 -15.88 -1.81 -15.53
N LYS A 224 -15.56 -3.06 -15.87
CA LYS A 224 -16.57 -4.06 -16.31
C LYS A 224 -17.60 -4.37 -15.22
N LEU A 225 -17.17 -4.32 -13.96
CA LEU A 225 -18.04 -4.41 -12.78
C LEU A 225 -18.72 -3.09 -12.40
N ARG A 226 -18.54 -2.04 -13.22
CA ARG A 226 -19.18 -0.73 -13.09
C ARG A 226 -18.77 0.05 -11.84
N PHE A 227 -17.57 -0.15 -11.31
CA PHE A 227 -17.07 0.61 -10.15
C PHE A 227 -16.93 2.11 -10.43
N ASN A 228 -16.83 2.51 -11.69
CA ASN A 228 -16.81 3.91 -12.12
C ASN A 228 -18.20 4.52 -12.36
N ALA A 229 -19.27 3.73 -12.27
CA ALA A 229 -20.63 4.18 -12.56
C ALA A 229 -21.34 4.68 -11.30
N LYS A 230 -22.05 5.80 -11.41
CA LYS A 230 -22.88 6.32 -10.33
C LYS A 230 -23.96 5.31 -9.96
N GLY A 231 -24.22 5.16 -8.66
CA GLY A 231 -25.26 4.27 -8.14
C GLY A 231 -24.91 2.79 -8.14
N THR A 232 -23.69 2.41 -8.55
CA THR A 232 -23.19 1.06 -8.30
C THR A 232 -23.01 0.89 -6.79
N GLY A 233 -23.66 -0.12 -6.22
CA GLY A 233 -23.41 -0.56 -4.86
C GLY A 233 -23.26 -2.06 -4.83
N LEU A 234 -22.16 -2.54 -4.27
CA LEU A 234 -21.87 -3.96 -4.13
C LEU A 234 -21.80 -4.33 -2.65
N PRO A 235 -22.28 -5.51 -2.24
CA PRO A 235 -22.09 -5.97 -0.88
C PRO A 235 -20.59 -6.06 -0.55
N PHE A 236 -20.22 -5.64 0.66
CA PHE A 236 -18.91 -5.89 1.22
C PHE A 236 -19.02 -6.33 2.68
N HIS A 237 -18.00 -7.05 3.13
CA HIS A 237 -17.86 -7.54 4.49
C HIS A 237 -16.48 -7.17 5.03
N ARG A 238 -16.39 -6.69 6.27
CA ARG A 238 -15.12 -6.54 6.98
C ARG A 238 -14.79 -7.88 7.63
N VAL A 239 -13.62 -8.41 7.28
CA VAL A 239 -13.19 -9.76 7.67
C VAL A 239 -12.05 -9.69 8.68
N VAL A 240 -12.10 -10.55 9.69
CA VAL A 240 -11.07 -10.74 10.73
C VAL A 240 -10.70 -12.21 10.85
N GLY A 241 -9.82 -12.54 11.79
CA GLY A 241 -9.45 -13.92 12.06
C GLY A 241 -8.49 -14.50 11.01
N GLN A 242 -8.51 -15.83 10.88
CA GLN A 242 -7.52 -16.57 10.12
C GLN A 242 -7.58 -16.24 8.63
N VAL A 243 -8.78 -16.03 8.09
CA VAL A 243 -8.93 -15.64 6.68
C VAL A 243 -8.31 -14.26 6.42
N ALA A 244 -8.51 -13.28 7.30
CA ALA A 244 -7.90 -11.96 7.14
C ALA A 244 -6.36 -12.03 7.22
N ASP A 245 -5.82 -12.85 8.12
CA ASP A 245 -4.38 -13.03 8.26
C ASP A 245 -3.77 -13.75 7.04
N LEU A 246 -4.48 -14.75 6.49
CA LEU A 246 -4.08 -15.41 5.25
C LEU A 246 -4.05 -14.44 4.07
N VAL A 247 -5.06 -13.56 3.95
CA VAL A 247 -5.09 -12.52 2.90
C VAL A 247 -3.90 -11.58 3.04
N ARG A 248 -3.63 -11.05 4.24
CA ARG A 248 -2.49 -10.15 4.48
C ARG A 248 -1.16 -10.83 4.14
N MET A 249 -1.00 -12.09 4.55
CA MET A 249 0.20 -12.88 4.27
C MET A 249 0.37 -13.13 2.77
N LYS A 250 -0.69 -13.58 2.10
CA LYS A 250 -0.70 -13.87 0.65
C LYS A 250 -0.38 -12.62 -0.18
N ARG A 251 -0.87 -11.46 0.25
CA ARG A 251 -0.59 -10.16 -0.38
C ARG A 251 0.63 -9.44 0.20
N ALA A 252 1.41 -10.12 1.04
CA ALA A 252 2.62 -9.61 1.71
C ALA A 252 2.45 -8.22 2.35
N PHE A 253 1.29 -7.91 2.93
CA PHE A 253 1.06 -6.63 3.60
C PHE A 253 2.06 -6.42 4.75
N PRO A 254 2.67 -5.23 4.91
CA PRO A 254 2.40 -3.96 4.22
C PRO A 254 3.21 -3.71 2.93
N VAL A 255 4.00 -4.68 2.47
CA VAL A 255 4.78 -4.61 1.24
C VAL A 255 4.04 -5.27 0.05
N LEU A 256 4.76 -5.61 -1.03
CA LEU A 256 4.22 -6.32 -2.20
C LEU A 256 4.69 -7.79 -2.26
N PRO A 257 3.86 -8.72 -2.75
CA PRO A 257 4.22 -10.14 -2.86
C PRO A 257 5.30 -10.40 -3.93
N TRP A 258 6.19 -11.36 -3.68
CA TRP A 258 7.29 -11.76 -4.57
C TRP A 258 6.92 -13.00 -5.43
N PRO A 259 7.45 -13.20 -6.65
CA PRO A 259 8.30 -12.29 -7.39
C PRO A 259 7.53 -11.07 -7.82
N ASN A 260 8.10 -9.90 -7.55
CA ASN A 260 7.69 -8.67 -8.21
C ASN A 260 8.12 -8.70 -9.70
N GLU A 261 8.64 -9.81 -10.23
CA GLU A 261 8.93 -10.02 -11.64
C GLU A 261 7.61 -10.26 -12.39
N GLY A 262 7.28 -9.30 -13.26
CA GLY A 262 5.99 -9.18 -13.91
C GLY A 262 5.23 -7.97 -13.38
N LEU A 263 4.91 -7.03 -14.27
CA LEU A 263 4.21 -5.75 -14.03
C LEU A 263 5.05 -4.56 -13.51
N VAL A 264 6.29 -4.41 -13.97
CA VAL A 264 6.57 -3.23 -14.82
C VAL A 264 6.66 -3.77 -16.24
N ASP A 265 5.54 -4.31 -16.71
CA ASP A 265 5.46 -4.83 -18.06
C ASP A 265 5.81 -3.70 -19.03
N ALA A 266 6.35 -4.00 -20.19
CA ALA A 266 6.35 -3.06 -21.31
C ALA A 266 4.93 -2.51 -21.62
N ASN A 267 3.88 -3.14 -21.07
CA ASN A 267 2.49 -2.69 -21.07
C ASN A 267 2.11 -1.69 -19.96
N LEU A 268 2.91 -1.50 -18.90
CA LEU A 268 2.80 -0.31 -18.03
C LEU A 268 3.35 0.92 -18.74
N ALA A 269 4.24 0.76 -19.73
CA ALA A 269 4.75 1.87 -20.54
C ALA A 269 3.73 2.40 -21.57
N GLN A 270 2.45 2.01 -21.50
CA GLN A 270 1.42 2.68 -22.27
C GLN A 270 0.90 3.87 -21.48
N GLU A 271 1.24 5.06 -21.95
CA GLU A 271 0.73 6.32 -21.41
C GLU A 271 -0.80 6.26 -21.25
N ASN A 272 -1.28 6.57 -20.04
CA ASN A 272 -2.68 6.34 -19.66
C ASN A 272 -3.38 7.62 -19.16
N THR A 273 -2.76 8.79 -19.40
CA THR A 273 -3.28 10.11 -19.00
C THR A 273 -4.16 10.76 -20.08
N ALA A 274 -4.63 10.01 -21.07
CA ALA A 274 -5.57 10.50 -22.06
C ALA A 274 -6.94 10.84 -21.42
N GLY A 275 -7.26 12.13 -21.30
CA GLY A 275 -8.54 12.62 -20.80
C GLY A 275 -8.40 13.85 -19.89
N THR A 276 -9.51 14.28 -19.31
CA THR A 276 -9.53 15.42 -18.37
C THR A 276 -9.48 14.91 -16.92
N PRO A 277 -8.56 15.39 -16.07
CA PRO A 277 -8.59 15.21 -14.62
C PRO A 277 -9.91 15.70 -14.03
N THR A 278 -10.33 15.18 -12.87
CA THR A 278 -11.57 15.64 -12.24
C THR A 278 -11.37 16.90 -11.39
N SER A 279 -10.12 17.17 -11.00
CA SER A 279 -9.71 18.35 -10.26
C SER A 279 -8.91 19.33 -11.12
N ALA A 280 -9.15 20.63 -10.94
CA ALA A 280 -8.29 21.66 -11.49
C ALA A 280 -7.00 21.74 -10.68
N LEU A 281 -5.88 22.04 -11.35
CA LEU A 281 -4.64 22.34 -10.65
C LEU A 281 -4.84 23.52 -9.69
N PRO A 282 -4.36 23.43 -8.45
CA PRO A 282 -4.44 24.53 -7.51
C PRO A 282 -3.60 25.73 -7.96
N SER A 283 -4.13 26.92 -7.68
CA SER A 283 -3.52 28.22 -7.98
C SER A 283 -2.18 28.37 -7.25
N GLY A 284 -1.09 28.61 -8.02
CA GLY A 284 0.27 28.81 -7.48
C GLY A 284 1.37 27.95 -8.11
N MET A 285 1.06 27.12 -9.12
CA MET A 285 2.08 26.38 -9.86
C MET A 285 2.96 27.32 -10.71
N ARG A 286 4.26 27.01 -10.75
CA ARG A 286 5.24 27.78 -11.52
C ARG A 286 5.38 27.18 -12.90
N ALA A 287 5.40 28.06 -13.91
CA ALA A 287 5.85 27.70 -15.25
C ALA A 287 7.29 27.17 -15.15
N ALA A 288 7.57 26.09 -15.87
CA ALA A 288 8.90 25.55 -15.96
C ALA A 288 9.86 26.63 -16.47
N ALA A 289 10.99 26.80 -15.78
CA ALA A 289 12.06 27.63 -16.30
C ALA A 289 12.59 27.01 -17.62
N PRO A 290 12.96 27.81 -18.62
CA PRO A 290 13.61 27.28 -19.82
C PRO A 290 14.88 26.54 -19.40
N VAL A 291 14.96 25.26 -19.75
CA VAL A 291 16.08 24.39 -19.40
C VAL A 291 17.30 24.86 -20.20
N VAL A 292 18.20 25.62 -19.57
CA VAL A 292 19.59 25.69 -20.00
C VAL A 292 20.22 24.40 -19.51
N ALA A 293 20.46 23.47 -20.43
CA ALA A 293 21.06 22.16 -20.15
C ALA A 293 22.46 22.32 -19.52
N THR A 294 22.49 22.45 -18.21
CA THR A 294 23.67 22.25 -17.38
C THR A 294 23.24 21.45 -16.16
N SER A 295 23.16 20.12 -16.34
CA SER A 295 23.01 19.22 -15.20
C SER A 295 24.22 19.42 -14.28
N PRO A 296 24.06 19.82 -13.01
CA PRO A 296 25.16 19.72 -12.07
C PRO A 296 25.46 18.23 -11.89
N LYS A 297 26.66 17.80 -12.27
CA LYS A 297 27.19 16.50 -11.85
C LYS A 297 27.28 16.51 -10.33
N ILE A 298 26.33 15.87 -9.66
CA ILE A 298 26.42 15.62 -8.22
C ILE A 298 27.54 14.59 -8.02
N ASP A 299 28.60 15.00 -7.33
CA ASP A 299 29.69 14.11 -6.91
C ASP A 299 29.23 13.28 -5.70
N TRP A 300 28.78 12.06 -5.98
CA TRP A 300 28.29 11.11 -4.99
C TRP A 300 29.37 10.59 -4.03
N GLN A 301 30.67 10.75 -4.35
CA GLN A 301 31.75 10.31 -3.47
C GLN A 301 31.99 11.25 -2.29
N ALA A 302 31.60 12.51 -2.40
CA ALA A 302 31.71 13.50 -1.33
C ALA A 302 30.55 13.40 -0.32
N HIS A 303 29.35 13.00 -0.76
CA HIS A 303 28.15 13.02 0.08
C HIS A 303 28.05 11.83 1.06
N SER A 304 28.63 10.68 0.70
CA SER A 304 28.61 9.46 1.53
C SER A 304 29.45 9.53 2.81
N ARG A 305 30.36 10.51 2.92
CA ARG A 305 31.27 10.65 4.07
C ARG A 305 30.68 11.43 5.25
N SER A 306 29.41 11.88 5.18
CA SER A 306 28.85 12.85 6.14
C SER A 306 27.58 12.40 6.89
N LEU A 307 27.13 11.15 6.76
CA LEU A 307 25.89 10.70 7.43
C LEU A 307 26.18 10.03 8.79
N PRO A 308 25.62 10.52 9.91
CA PRO A 308 25.72 9.89 11.23
C PRO A 308 24.81 8.65 11.37
N ASP A 309 25.19 7.82 12.35
CA ASP A 309 24.84 6.42 12.53
C ASP A 309 23.39 6.16 13.06
N LEU A 310 22.36 6.53 12.29
CA LEU A 310 20.93 6.43 12.65
C LEU A 310 20.29 5.02 12.45
N ARG A 311 21.09 3.97 12.20
CA ARG A 311 20.58 2.63 11.82
C ARG A 311 19.98 1.78 12.94
N ARG A 312 20.22 2.08 14.22
CA ARG A 312 19.93 1.12 15.32
C ARG A 312 18.54 1.25 15.94
N GLU A 313 17.90 2.42 15.87
CA GLU A 313 16.63 2.64 16.59
C GLU A 313 15.40 2.14 15.83
N SER A 314 15.35 2.27 14.50
CA SER A 314 14.17 1.84 13.69
C SER A 314 14.02 0.32 13.57
N ILE A 315 15.12 -0.43 13.65
CA ILE A 315 15.10 -1.91 13.65
C ILE A 315 14.56 -2.45 14.98
N ALA A 316 14.82 -1.75 16.09
CA ALA A 316 14.34 -2.16 17.41
C ALA A 316 12.81 -2.03 17.51
N ASP A 317 12.24 -0.92 17.02
CA ASP A 317 10.79 -0.69 17.04
C ASP A 317 10.02 -1.67 16.16
N MET A 318 10.59 -2.04 15.00
CA MET A 318 9.97 -2.99 14.08
C MET A 318 10.08 -4.44 14.57
N ARG A 319 11.20 -4.81 15.22
CA ARG A 319 11.32 -6.10 15.93
C ARG A 319 10.32 -6.20 17.07
N ALA A 320 10.14 -5.13 17.87
CA ALA A 320 9.16 -5.11 18.94
C ALA A 320 7.73 -5.33 18.43
N TYR A 321 7.37 -4.75 17.28
CA TYR A 321 6.07 -4.99 16.65
C TYR A 321 5.87 -6.45 16.19
N ILE A 322 6.89 -7.03 15.54
CA ILE A 322 6.84 -8.43 15.07
C ILE A 322 6.82 -9.42 16.25
N GLU A 323 7.63 -9.18 17.28
CA GLU A 323 7.66 -9.98 18.51
C GLU A 323 6.32 -9.91 19.25
N GLU A 324 5.70 -8.73 19.35
CA GLU A 324 4.39 -8.57 19.97
C GLU A 324 3.30 -9.30 19.18
N ALA A 325 3.27 -9.16 17.85
CA ALA A 325 2.31 -9.85 16.99
C ALA A 325 2.46 -11.38 17.08
N THR A 326 3.70 -11.88 17.14
CA THR A 326 4.01 -13.31 17.30
C THR A 326 3.60 -13.82 18.69
N ARG A 327 3.83 -13.02 19.74
CA ARG A 327 3.45 -13.35 21.12
C ARG A 327 1.93 -13.43 21.27
N GLN A 328 1.19 -12.48 20.70
CA GLN A 328 -0.28 -12.51 20.74
C GLN A 328 -0.85 -13.70 19.96
N GLY A 329 -0.28 -14.04 18.80
CA GLY A 329 -0.63 -15.24 18.05
C GLY A 329 -0.38 -16.53 18.86
N ALA A 330 0.76 -16.62 19.55
CA ALA A 330 1.09 -17.78 20.37
C ALA A 330 0.20 -17.91 21.63
N LEU A 331 -0.21 -16.80 22.24
CA LEU A 331 -1.13 -16.78 23.39
C LEU A 331 -2.51 -17.32 23.00
N LEU A 332 -3.04 -16.88 21.84
CA LEU A 332 -4.33 -17.32 21.31
C LEU A 332 -4.34 -18.83 20.99
N ILE A 333 -3.22 -19.38 20.51
CA ILE A 333 -3.08 -20.83 20.28
C ILE A 333 -3.06 -21.60 21.62
N ARG A 334 -2.41 -21.04 22.65
CA ARG A 334 -2.31 -21.68 23.96
C ARG A 334 -3.63 -21.69 24.72
N GLU A 335 -4.38 -20.59 24.68
CA GLU A 335 -5.72 -20.50 25.29
C GLU A 335 -6.72 -21.47 24.63
N ARG A 336 -6.61 -21.64 23.30
CA ARG A 336 -7.44 -22.58 22.55
C ARG A 336 -7.13 -24.04 22.88
N ASN A 337 -5.86 -24.38 23.12
CA ASN A 337 -5.45 -25.73 23.51
C ASN A 337 -5.78 -26.05 24.97
N SER A 338 -5.91 -25.05 25.85
CA SER A 338 -6.38 -25.25 27.23
C SER A 338 -7.91 -25.36 27.35
N ALA A 339 -8.66 -25.01 26.30
CA ALA A 339 -10.13 -25.04 26.28
C ALA A 339 -10.73 -26.30 25.64
N LEU A 340 -9.92 -27.26 25.21
CA LEU A 340 -10.40 -28.56 24.71
C LEU A 340 -10.77 -29.46 25.91
N PRO A 341 -12.03 -29.89 26.06
CA PRO A 341 -12.39 -30.86 27.10
C PRO A 341 -11.71 -32.20 26.84
N GLU A 342 -11.12 -32.82 27.88
CA GLU A 342 -10.50 -34.17 27.85
C GLU A 342 -11.42 -35.27 27.29
N ALA A 343 -12.72 -35.01 27.13
CA ALA A 343 -13.70 -35.96 26.61
C ALA A 343 -13.51 -36.34 25.13
N LEU A 344 -12.77 -35.57 24.32
CA LEU A 344 -12.60 -35.84 22.87
C LEU A 344 -11.37 -36.68 22.51
N ILE A 345 -10.47 -36.97 23.46
CA ILE A 345 -9.24 -37.73 23.19
C ILE A 345 -9.44 -39.25 23.34
N ARG A 346 -10.57 -39.73 23.89
CA ARG A 346 -10.80 -41.17 24.14
C ARG A 346 -11.64 -41.94 23.11
N SER A 347 -12.15 -41.32 22.04
CA SER A 347 -13.05 -42.03 21.09
C SER A 347 -12.45 -42.33 19.71
N ALA A 348 -11.14 -42.17 19.51
CA ALA A 348 -10.52 -42.34 18.19
C ALA A 348 -9.27 -43.24 18.23
N LEU A 349 -9.43 -44.50 18.62
CA LEU A 349 -8.49 -45.57 18.30
C LEU A 349 -9.28 -46.84 17.93
N PRO A 350 -9.22 -47.34 16.69
CA PRO A 350 -9.74 -48.66 16.36
C PRO A 350 -8.71 -49.75 16.72
N ASP A 351 -9.19 -50.79 17.40
CA ASP A 351 -8.46 -52.01 17.75
C ASP A 351 -7.88 -52.72 16.52
N ALA A 352 -6.57 -52.68 16.36
CA ALA A 352 -5.85 -53.54 15.42
C ALA A 352 -5.45 -54.85 16.12
N ARG A 353 -6.27 -55.89 15.96
CA ARG A 353 -5.89 -57.28 16.27
C ARG A 353 -4.93 -57.80 15.19
N ILE A 354 -3.70 -58.11 15.59
CA ILE A 354 -2.75 -58.88 14.77
C ILE A 354 -3.01 -60.37 15.02
N GLN A 355 -3.45 -61.09 14.00
CA GLN A 355 -3.42 -62.56 13.94
C GLN A 355 -2.08 -63.00 13.36
N GLY A 356 -1.44 -63.96 14.02
CA GLY A 356 -0.08 -64.43 13.74
C GLY A 356 0.05 -65.39 12.55
N ALA A 357 1.29 -65.61 12.15
CA ALA A 357 1.74 -66.70 11.29
C ALA A 357 2.86 -67.50 12.00
N PRO A 358 2.96 -68.82 11.77
CA PRO A 358 3.76 -69.71 12.60
C PRO A 358 5.20 -69.89 12.12
N ALA A 359 6.05 -70.29 13.07
CA ALA A 359 7.44 -70.68 12.89
C ALA A 359 7.57 -72.07 12.26
N THR A 360 8.55 -72.24 11.37
CA THR A 360 9.04 -73.53 10.89
C THR A 360 10.41 -73.83 11.50
N HIS A 361 10.51 -74.98 12.18
CA HIS A 361 11.74 -75.75 12.38
C HIS A 361 11.35 -77.23 12.56
N GLN A 362 11.42 -77.99 11.46
CA GLN A 362 12.20 -79.24 11.29
C GLN A 362 11.89 -79.83 9.92
#